data_AF-A0A1V5QDX6-F1
#
_entry.id   AF-A0A1V5QDX6-F1
#
_cell.length_a   1.000
_cell.length_b   1.000
_cell.length_c   1.000
_cell.angle_alpha   90.00
_cell.angle_beta   90.00
_cell.angle_gamma   90.00
#
_symmetry.space_group_name_H-M   'P 1'
#
loop_
_entity.id
_entity.type
_entity.pdbx_description
1 polymer ?
#
loop_
_entity_poly.entity_id
_entity_poly.type
_entity_poly.pdbx_seq_one_letter_code
_entity_poly.pdbx_strand_id
1 'polypeptide(L)'
;MSHLYTVERHTHGWLICAPPGQKGVPMNALGECRSLYGLGATIDAGIAHHYNALDLEKHACFAVTTKNGLSAWRDKIGEKVKNYDPQQRWWFGTDVGTSSAAIMGVLGNARLCRTVSEAYKYGARSTPRDADDLGRCLRLLKAMPEWRGRLNEVAEAYPETAWPEIVAAWGELELADTRDQNAILNKCHMSQKRRMS
;
A
#
# COMPACT_ATOMS: atom_id res chain seq x y z
N MET A 1 33.27 -3.67 -4.88
CA MET A 1 32.36 -4.42 -4.00
C MET A 1 30.94 -4.14 -4.45
N SER A 2 30.14 -5.16 -4.74
CA SER A 2 28.71 -4.97 -4.98
C SER A 2 28.08 -4.48 -3.67
N HIS A 3 27.57 -3.26 -3.64
CA HIS A 3 26.83 -2.76 -2.48
C HIS A 3 25.49 -3.50 -2.43
N LEU A 4 25.21 -4.17 -1.30
CA LEU A 4 23.98 -4.95 -1.12
C LEU A 4 22.73 -4.08 -1.00
N TYR A 5 22.90 -2.79 -0.70
CA TYR A 5 21.86 -1.76 -0.63
C TYR A 5 22.51 -0.36 -0.54
N THR A 6 21.72 0.69 -0.74
CA THR A 6 22.11 2.07 -0.45
C THR A 6 21.28 2.64 0.68
N VAL A 7 21.85 3.61 1.41
CA VAL A 7 21.15 4.32 2.50
C VAL A 7 21.21 5.80 2.23
N GLU A 8 20.04 6.44 2.16
CA GLU A 8 19.92 7.84 1.77
C GLU A 8 19.35 8.69 2.91
N ARG A 9 20.05 9.78 3.23
CA ARG A 9 19.62 10.75 4.22
C ARG A 9 18.51 11.63 3.64
N HIS A 10 17.38 11.69 4.32
CA HIS A 10 16.32 12.66 4.08
C HIS A 10 16.14 13.59 5.30
N THR A 11 15.47 14.72 5.09
CA THR A 11 15.18 15.70 6.14
C THR A 11 14.54 15.07 7.38
N HIS A 12 13.66 14.09 7.18
CA HIS A 12 12.87 13.47 8.25
C HIS A 12 13.22 12.02 8.54
N GLY A 13 14.29 11.47 7.96
CA GLY A 13 14.63 10.07 8.16
C GLY A 13 15.61 9.54 7.12
N TRP A 14 15.58 8.23 6.92
CA TRP A 14 16.46 7.51 6.02
C TRP A 14 15.66 6.60 5.11
N LEU A 15 16.07 6.51 3.84
CA LEU A 15 15.62 5.44 2.96
C LEU A 15 16.69 4.37 2.87
N ILE A 16 16.27 3.11 2.89
CA ILE A 16 17.11 1.95 2.56
C ILE A 16 16.59 1.40 1.24
N CYS A 17 17.44 1.44 0.21
CA CYS A 17 17.06 1.11 -1.16
C CYS A 17 17.82 -0.13 -1.64
N ALA A 18 17.13 -1.00 -2.37
CA ALA A 18 17.78 -2.10 -3.07
C ALA A 18 18.63 -1.58 -4.24
N PRO A 19 19.68 -2.32 -4.66
CA PRO A 19 20.39 -2.01 -5.89
C PRO A 19 19.46 -2.03 -7.10
N PRO A 20 19.76 -1.28 -8.18
CA PRO A 20 18.99 -1.32 -9.42
C PRO A 20 18.75 -2.74 -9.91
N GLY A 21 17.49 -3.04 -10.24
CA GLY A 21 17.07 -4.38 -10.69
C GLY A 21 16.82 -5.41 -9.58
N GLN A 22 17.02 -5.06 -8.31
CA GLN A 22 16.65 -5.91 -7.17
C GLN A 22 15.36 -5.43 -6.50
N LYS A 23 14.64 -6.35 -5.85
CA LYS A 23 13.34 -6.07 -5.20
C LYS A 23 13.41 -6.09 -3.67
N GLY A 24 14.60 -6.13 -3.09
CA GLY A 24 14.76 -6.28 -1.66
C GLY A 24 16.19 -6.05 -1.21
N VAL A 25 16.35 -5.96 0.10
CA VAL A 25 17.64 -5.85 0.78
C VAL A 25 17.82 -7.03 1.73
N PRO A 26 19.05 -7.37 2.14
CA PRO A 26 19.28 -8.37 3.17
C PRO A 26 18.49 -8.09 4.45
N MET A 27 17.97 -9.14 5.10
CA MET A 27 17.14 -9.00 6.31
C MET A 27 17.86 -8.30 7.47
N ASN A 28 19.20 -8.34 7.49
CA ASN A 28 20.03 -7.68 8.49
C ASN A 28 20.35 -6.21 8.16
N ALA A 29 19.99 -5.69 6.98
CA ALA A 29 20.31 -4.32 6.55
C ALA A 29 19.80 -3.25 7.53
N LEU A 30 18.59 -3.45 8.09
CA LEU A 30 18.07 -2.57 9.14
C LEU A 30 19.00 -2.57 10.36
N GLY A 31 19.39 -3.75 10.84
CA GLY A 31 20.29 -3.90 11.99
C GLY A 31 21.65 -3.24 11.77
N GLU A 32 22.22 -3.38 10.57
CA GLU A 32 23.48 -2.74 10.18
C GLU A 32 23.38 -1.20 10.18
N CYS A 33 22.22 -0.66 9.76
CA CYS A 33 21.96 0.77 9.71
C CYS A 33 21.53 1.39 11.05
N ARG A 34 21.42 0.60 12.12
CA ARG A 34 20.80 1.03 13.40
C ARG A 34 21.45 2.25 14.03
N SER A 35 22.76 2.42 13.86
CA SER A 35 23.50 3.59 14.37
C SER A 35 23.04 4.91 13.75
N LEU A 36 22.40 4.88 12.57
CA LEU A 36 21.99 6.08 11.84
C LEU A 36 20.70 6.72 12.36
N TYR A 37 19.81 5.94 12.97
CA TYR A 37 18.47 6.38 13.38
C TYR A 37 18.16 6.12 14.86
N GLY A 38 19.00 5.36 15.57
CA GLY A 38 18.91 5.17 17.01
C GLY A 38 17.83 4.18 17.45
N LEU A 39 17.73 3.98 18.76
CA LEU A 39 16.74 3.13 19.40
C LEU A 39 15.33 3.75 19.29
N GLY A 40 14.32 2.92 19.02
CA GLY A 40 12.92 3.35 18.96
C GLY A 40 12.50 4.01 17.63
N ALA A 41 13.34 3.92 16.60
CA ALA A 41 12.92 4.27 15.24
C ALA A 41 11.80 3.35 14.74
N THR A 42 10.98 3.87 13.84
CA THR A 42 9.88 3.18 13.18
C THR A 42 10.15 3.05 11.70
N ILE A 43 9.57 2.01 11.11
CA ILE A 43 9.60 1.75 9.68
C ILE A 43 8.24 2.14 9.10
N ASP A 44 8.24 2.73 7.91
CA ASP A 44 7.03 3.08 7.18
C ASP A 44 7.12 2.64 5.72
N ALA A 45 6.30 1.67 5.34
CA ALA A 45 6.24 1.16 3.97
C ALA A 45 5.55 2.14 3.00
N GLY A 46 4.67 3.00 3.50
CA GLY A 46 3.95 3.99 2.72
C GLY A 46 4.84 5.12 2.20
N ILE A 47 5.77 5.58 3.04
CA ILE A 47 6.80 6.53 2.61
C ILE A 47 7.72 5.86 1.58
N ALA A 48 8.15 4.61 1.79
CA ALA A 48 8.96 3.90 0.79
C ALA A 48 8.21 3.78 -0.56
N HIS A 49 6.92 3.46 -0.51
CA HIS A 49 6.04 3.44 -1.68
C HIS A 49 6.01 4.79 -2.40
N HIS A 50 5.81 5.91 -1.70
CA HIS A 50 5.81 7.26 -2.31
C HIS A 50 7.03 7.49 -3.20
N TYR A 51 8.22 7.12 -2.72
CA TYR A 51 9.46 7.29 -3.46
C TYR A 51 9.52 6.40 -4.70
N ASN A 52 9.10 5.14 -4.59
CA ASN A 52 9.02 4.23 -5.73
C ASN A 52 7.96 4.66 -6.77
N ALA A 53 6.86 5.26 -6.31
CA ALA A 53 5.78 5.71 -7.18
C ALA A 53 6.18 6.96 -8.00
N LEU A 54 7.08 7.80 -7.48
CA LEU A 54 7.59 8.97 -8.20
C LEU A 54 8.84 8.68 -9.04
N ASP A 55 9.64 7.71 -8.64
CA ASP A 55 10.88 7.32 -9.30
C ASP A 55 10.98 5.79 -9.33
N LEU A 56 10.71 5.21 -10.49
CA LEU A 56 10.66 3.76 -10.69
C LEU A 56 12.04 3.08 -10.50
N GLU A 57 13.13 3.85 -10.56
CA GLU A 57 14.49 3.35 -10.36
C GLU A 57 14.92 3.42 -8.88
N LYS A 58 14.08 3.98 -8.00
CA LYS A 58 14.44 4.25 -6.61
C LYS A 58 14.61 2.99 -5.76
N HIS A 59 13.82 1.96 -6.03
CA HIS A 59 13.80 0.68 -5.32
C HIS A 59 13.87 0.79 -3.78
N ALA A 60 13.18 1.78 -3.20
CA ALA A 60 13.09 1.97 -1.75
C ALA A 60 12.38 0.78 -1.09
N CYS A 61 13.05 0.10 -0.16
CA CYS A 61 12.49 -1.01 0.60
C CYS A 61 11.93 -0.54 1.94
N PHE A 62 12.65 0.36 2.62
CA PHE A 62 12.27 0.85 3.93
C PHE A 62 12.46 2.37 4.01
N ALA A 63 11.49 3.05 4.61
CA ALA A 63 11.69 4.37 5.17
C ALA A 63 11.77 4.25 6.69
N VAL A 64 12.86 4.75 7.28
CA VAL A 64 13.13 4.65 8.71
C VAL A 64 13.21 6.05 9.31
N THR A 65 12.48 6.27 10.39
CA THR A 65 12.38 7.58 11.03
C THR A 65 12.07 7.48 12.52
N THR A 66 12.15 8.58 13.25
CA THR A 66 11.64 8.66 14.62
C THR A 66 10.12 8.85 14.60
N LYS A 67 9.42 8.62 15.73
CA LYS A 67 7.97 8.87 15.81
C LYS A 67 7.59 10.30 15.39
N ASN A 68 8.35 11.30 15.82
CA ASN A 68 8.11 12.70 15.47
C ASN A 68 8.44 12.97 13.99
N GLY A 69 9.50 12.35 13.46
CA GLY A 69 9.87 12.47 12.06
C GLY A 69 8.84 11.86 11.11
N LEU A 70 8.13 10.80 11.55
CA LEU A 70 7.11 10.13 10.74
C LEU A 70 5.98 11.07 10.32
N SER A 71 5.36 11.77 11.29
CA SER A 71 4.26 12.69 10.99
C SER A 71 4.73 13.79 10.04
N ALA A 72 5.85 14.44 10.36
CA ALA A 72 6.40 15.51 9.54
C ALA A 72 6.73 15.06 8.11
N TRP A 73 7.21 13.82 7.93
CA TRP A 73 7.49 13.29 6.61
C TRP A 73 6.21 13.05 5.81
N ARG A 74 5.18 12.45 6.44
CA ARG A 74 3.86 12.26 5.81
C ARG A 74 3.22 13.59 5.43
N ASP A 75 3.29 14.59 6.29
CA ASP A 75 2.75 15.93 6.02
C ASP A 75 3.46 16.58 4.84
N LYS A 76 4.79 16.51 4.79
CA LYS A 76 5.58 17.01 3.66
C LYS A 76 5.22 16.31 2.35
N ILE A 77 5.01 14.99 2.38
CA ILE A 77 4.58 14.24 1.19
C ILE A 77 3.16 14.65 0.79
N GLY A 78 2.23 14.75 1.75
CA GLY A 78 0.85 15.18 1.52
C GLY A 78 0.79 16.55 0.84
N GLU A 79 1.57 17.51 1.33
CA GLU A 79 1.70 18.84 0.74
C GLU A 79 2.25 18.79 -0.69
N LYS A 80 3.24 17.92 -0.96
CA LYS A 80 3.81 17.72 -2.31
C LYS A 80 2.79 17.16 -3.30
N VAL A 81 1.87 16.29 -2.84
CA VAL A 81 0.91 15.60 -3.73
C VAL A 81 -0.47 16.27 -3.77
N LYS A 82 -0.69 17.35 -3.02
CA LYS A 82 -2.02 17.95 -2.85
C LYS A 82 -2.67 18.47 -4.14
N ASN A 83 -1.87 18.86 -5.12
CA ASN A 83 -2.34 19.45 -6.38
C ASN A 83 -2.59 18.41 -7.48
N TYR A 84 -2.26 17.13 -7.23
CA TYR A 84 -2.61 16.04 -8.14
C TYR A 84 -4.11 15.75 -8.08
N ASP A 85 -4.64 15.13 -9.15
CA ASP A 85 -6.00 14.58 -9.14
C ASP A 85 -6.16 13.49 -8.06
N PRO A 86 -7.39 13.13 -7.65
CA PRO A 86 -7.60 12.17 -6.56
C PRO A 86 -6.89 10.82 -6.74
N GLN A 87 -6.86 10.26 -7.96
CA GLN A 87 -6.23 8.96 -8.22
C GLN A 87 -4.71 9.06 -8.12
N GLN A 88 -4.13 10.11 -8.70
CA GLN A 88 -2.70 10.41 -8.60
C GLN A 88 -2.29 10.70 -7.16
N ARG A 89 -3.07 11.50 -6.44
CA ARG A 89 -2.82 11.84 -5.05
C ARG A 89 -2.83 10.62 -4.15
N TRP A 90 -3.76 9.68 -4.38
CA TRP A 90 -3.75 8.40 -3.68
C TRP A 90 -2.47 7.63 -3.98
N TRP A 91 -2.16 7.40 -5.27
CA TRP A 91 -1.02 6.59 -5.67
C TRP A 91 0.33 7.14 -5.22
N PHE A 92 0.53 8.46 -5.31
CA PHE A 92 1.74 9.12 -4.84
C PHE A 92 1.69 9.41 -3.33
N GLY A 93 0.62 9.04 -2.63
CA GLY A 93 0.51 9.22 -1.18
C GLY A 93 1.34 8.21 -0.38
N THR A 94 1.14 8.23 0.94
CA THR A 94 1.78 7.29 1.88
C THR A 94 0.81 6.23 2.43
N ASP A 95 -0.43 6.21 1.97
CA ASP A 95 -1.48 5.35 2.51
C ASP A 95 -1.86 4.18 1.57
N VAL A 96 -0.99 3.89 0.60
CA VAL A 96 -1.20 2.85 -0.40
C VAL A 96 -0.80 1.49 0.16
N GLY A 97 -1.72 0.52 0.08
CA GLY A 97 -1.45 -0.90 0.28
C GLY A 97 -1.81 -1.71 -0.96
N THR A 98 -1.31 -2.95 -1.07
CA THR A 98 -1.54 -3.81 -2.25
C THR A 98 -3.02 -4.09 -2.52
N SER A 99 -3.84 -4.27 -1.47
CA SER A 99 -5.30 -4.43 -1.59
C SER A 99 -5.98 -3.18 -2.17
N SER A 100 -5.63 -1.98 -1.68
CA SER A 100 -6.14 -0.72 -2.23
C SER A 100 -5.66 -0.46 -3.66
N ALA A 101 -4.43 -0.87 -3.98
CA ALA A 101 -3.90 -0.79 -5.33
C ALA A 101 -4.59 -1.76 -6.30
N ALA A 102 -5.08 -2.91 -5.82
CA ALA A 102 -5.91 -3.81 -6.61
C ALA A 102 -7.21 -3.12 -7.05
N ILE A 103 -7.90 -2.45 -6.11
CA ILE A 103 -9.10 -1.66 -6.44
C ILE A 103 -8.76 -0.56 -7.46
N MET A 104 -7.71 0.22 -7.21
CA MET A 104 -7.29 1.29 -8.10
C MET A 104 -6.89 0.78 -9.49
N GLY A 105 -6.23 -0.38 -9.58
CA GLY A 105 -5.81 -0.99 -10.84
C GLY A 105 -6.98 -1.44 -11.71
N VAL A 106 -8.12 -1.81 -11.10
CA VAL A 106 -9.34 -2.23 -11.82
C VAL A 106 -10.23 -1.03 -12.14
N LEU A 107 -10.51 -0.18 -11.14
CA LEU A 107 -11.51 0.88 -11.25
C LEU A 107 -10.96 2.20 -11.78
N GLY A 108 -9.65 2.39 -11.70
CA GLY A 108 -8.94 3.59 -12.10
C GLY A 108 -9.02 3.83 -13.61
N ASN A 109 -8.86 5.09 -14.01
CA ASN A 109 -8.94 5.45 -15.42
C ASN A 109 -7.55 5.41 -16.07
N ALA A 110 -7.25 4.30 -16.77
CA ALA A 110 -5.97 4.10 -17.46
C ALA A 110 -5.67 5.16 -18.54
N ARG A 111 -6.69 5.87 -19.06
CA ARG A 111 -6.49 6.97 -20.03
C ARG A 111 -6.05 8.26 -19.37
N LEU A 112 -6.37 8.42 -18.09
CA LEU A 112 -6.02 9.63 -17.32
C LEU A 112 -4.70 9.47 -16.57
N CYS A 113 -4.25 8.23 -16.31
CA CYS A 113 -3.08 8.06 -15.48
C CYS A 113 -2.26 6.78 -15.73
N ARG A 114 -0.94 6.97 -15.95
CA ARG A 114 0.06 5.90 -15.91
C ARG A 114 0.01 5.10 -14.59
N THR A 115 -0.39 5.75 -13.49
CA THR A 115 -0.46 5.14 -12.15
C THR A 115 -1.41 3.96 -12.07
N VAL A 116 -2.42 3.86 -12.93
CA VAL A 116 -3.35 2.71 -12.93
C VAL A 116 -2.65 1.42 -13.35
N SER A 117 -1.77 1.48 -14.36
CA SER A 117 -0.99 0.31 -14.79
C SER A 117 -0.02 -0.15 -13.70
N GLU A 118 0.57 0.80 -12.98
CA GLU A 118 1.48 0.52 -11.88
C GLU A 118 0.73 -0.05 -10.68
N ALA A 119 -0.42 0.52 -10.32
CA ALA A 119 -1.32 0.01 -9.29
C ALA A 119 -1.78 -1.41 -9.60
N TYR A 120 -2.16 -1.68 -10.86
CA TYR A 120 -2.51 -3.03 -11.30
C TYR A 120 -1.34 -4.01 -11.06
N LYS A 121 -0.11 -3.68 -11.49
CA LYS A 121 1.05 -4.56 -11.27
C LYS A 121 1.39 -4.75 -9.80
N TYR A 122 1.26 -3.70 -9.00
CA TYR A 122 1.59 -3.71 -7.56
C TYR A 122 0.57 -4.48 -6.73
N GLY A 123 -0.72 -4.32 -7.04
CA GLY A 123 -1.82 -4.85 -6.25
C GLY A 123 -2.53 -6.06 -6.84
N ALA A 124 -2.26 -6.47 -8.08
CA ALA A 124 -3.02 -7.52 -8.78
C ALA A 124 -3.33 -8.71 -7.88
N ARG A 125 -4.62 -9.06 -7.78
CA ARG A 125 -5.15 -10.20 -7.02
C ARG A 125 -4.94 -10.12 -5.50
N SER A 126 -4.36 -9.05 -4.99
CA SER A 126 -4.22 -8.81 -3.55
C SER A 126 -5.58 -8.44 -2.96
N THR A 127 -5.89 -9.01 -1.80
CA THR A 127 -7.12 -8.81 -1.04
C THR A 127 -6.76 -8.29 0.35
N PRO A 128 -7.61 -7.48 0.99
CA PRO A 128 -7.33 -7.01 2.34
C PRO A 128 -7.30 -8.21 3.31
N ARG A 129 -6.19 -8.40 4.02
CA ARG A 129 -6.00 -9.57 4.92
C ARG A 129 -6.45 -9.30 6.34
N ASP A 130 -6.37 -8.05 6.75
CA ASP A 130 -6.73 -7.58 8.08
C ASP A 130 -7.44 -6.22 8.00
N ALA A 131 -7.84 -5.73 9.18
CA ALA A 131 -8.51 -4.45 9.34
C ALA A 131 -7.65 -3.25 8.88
N ASP A 132 -6.31 -3.34 8.95
CA ASP A 132 -5.43 -2.25 8.49
C ASP A 132 -5.42 -2.17 6.96
N ASP A 133 -5.33 -3.32 6.28
CA ASP A 133 -5.46 -3.40 4.82
C ASP A 133 -6.83 -2.94 4.34
N LEU A 134 -7.90 -3.36 5.02
CA LEU A 134 -9.25 -2.89 4.74
C LEU A 134 -9.36 -1.38 4.97
N GLY A 135 -8.76 -0.86 6.05
CA GLY A 135 -8.74 0.56 6.36
C GLY A 135 -8.15 1.41 5.22
N ARG A 136 -7.11 0.92 4.54
CA ARG A 136 -6.58 1.57 3.32
C ARG A 136 -7.58 1.54 2.17
N CYS A 137 -8.26 0.41 1.95
CA CYS A 137 -9.33 0.33 0.94
C CYS A 137 -10.50 1.28 1.24
N LEU A 138 -10.91 1.40 2.50
CA LEU A 138 -11.99 2.32 2.90
C LEU A 138 -11.58 3.78 2.70
N ARG A 139 -10.34 4.15 3.02
CA ARG A 139 -9.83 5.51 2.78
C ARG A 139 -9.67 5.83 1.29
N LEU A 140 -9.31 4.84 0.45
CA LEU A 140 -9.33 4.95 -1.01
C LEU A 140 -10.75 5.26 -1.50
N LEU A 141 -11.76 4.49 -1.08
CA LEU A 141 -13.14 4.70 -1.48
C LEU A 141 -13.71 6.02 -0.94
N LYS A 142 -13.23 6.51 0.20
CA LYS A 142 -13.57 7.87 0.66
C LYS A 142 -13.00 8.96 -0.27
N ALA A 143 -11.82 8.73 -0.85
CA ALA A 143 -11.21 9.65 -1.80
C ALA A 143 -11.88 9.59 -3.19
N MET A 144 -12.40 8.43 -3.59
CA MET A 144 -13.14 8.18 -4.83
C MET A 144 -14.50 7.52 -4.54
N PRO A 145 -15.48 8.28 -4.04
CA PRO A 145 -16.75 7.73 -3.54
C PRO A 145 -17.56 6.99 -4.60
N GLU A 146 -17.43 7.36 -5.86
CA GLU A 146 -18.11 6.70 -6.98
C GLU A 146 -17.64 5.25 -7.21
N TRP A 147 -16.49 4.86 -6.67
CA TRP A 147 -15.95 3.50 -6.81
C TRP A 147 -16.64 2.48 -5.90
N ARG A 148 -17.29 2.94 -4.83
CA ARG A 148 -17.95 2.04 -3.87
C ARG A 148 -19.05 1.19 -4.52
N GLY A 149 -19.80 1.78 -5.46
CA GLY A 149 -20.84 1.09 -6.24
C GLY A 149 -20.29 0.19 -7.34
N ARG A 150 -18.98 0.26 -7.63
CA ARG A 150 -18.28 -0.47 -8.68
C ARG A 150 -17.43 -1.62 -8.16
N LEU A 151 -17.44 -1.89 -6.85
CA LEU A 151 -16.61 -2.95 -6.25
C LEU A 151 -16.87 -4.35 -6.82
N ASN A 152 -18.06 -4.61 -7.39
CA ASN A 152 -18.33 -5.86 -8.09
C ASN A 152 -17.39 -6.06 -9.30
N GLU A 153 -16.97 -5.00 -9.98
CA GLU A 153 -15.99 -5.10 -11.07
C GLU A 153 -14.63 -5.64 -10.56
N VAL A 154 -14.26 -5.35 -9.30
CA VAL A 154 -13.03 -5.88 -8.67
C VAL A 154 -13.18 -7.37 -8.37
N ALA A 155 -14.35 -7.81 -7.91
CA ALA A 155 -14.65 -9.22 -7.71
C ALA A 155 -14.66 -10.00 -9.03
N GLU A 156 -15.21 -9.41 -10.09
CA GLU A 156 -15.22 -9.98 -11.44
C GLU A 156 -13.82 -10.05 -12.07
N ALA A 157 -12.95 -9.07 -11.80
CA ALA A 157 -11.58 -9.06 -12.28
C ALA A 157 -10.70 -10.11 -11.57
N TYR A 158 -11.03 -10.48 -10.34
CA TYR A 158 -10.26 -11.42 -9.51
C TYR A 158 -11.13 -12.54 -8.89
N PRO A 159 -11.86 -13.31 -9.71
CA PRO A 159 -12.88 -14.24 -9.24
C PRO A 159 -12.32 -15.38 -8.40
N GLU A 160 -11.06 -15.75 -8.61
CA GLU A 160 -10.34 -16.82 -7.89
C GLU A 160 -9.74 -16.39 -6.55
N THR A 161 -9.85 -15.11 -6.20
CA THR A 161 -9.40 -14.56 -4.91
C THR A 161 -10.58 -14.47 -3.93
N ALA A 162 -10.36 -13.88 -2.75
CA ALA A 162 -11.41 -13.63 -1.76
C ALA A 162 -12.24 -12.37 -2.06
N TRP A 163 -11.96 -11.64 -3.15
CA TRP A 163 -12.71 -10.44 -3.52
C TRP A 163 -14.23 -10.69 -3.64
N PRO A 164 -14.74 -11.77 -4.27
CA PRO A 164 -16.17 -12.03 -4.32
C PRO A 164 -16.83 -12.09 -2.93
N GLU A 165 -16.24 -12.82 -1.99
CA GLU A 165 -16.74 -12.93 -0.63
C GLU A 165 -16.58 -11.64 0.17
N ILE A 166 -15.49 -10.91 -0.04
CA ILE A 166 -15.22 -9.62 0.62
C ILE A 166 -16.22 -8.55 0.14
N VAL A 167 -16.50 -8.49 -1.16
CA VAL A 167 -17.46 -7.53 -1.73
C VAL A 167 -18.88 -7.85 -1.28
N ALA A 168 -19.24 -9.13 -1.21
CA ALA A 168 -20.54 -9.56 -0.66
C ALA A 168 -20.72 -9.15 0.80
N ALA A 169 -19.65 -9.22 1.61
CA ALA A 169 -19.66 -8.83 3.02
C ALA A 169 -19.34 -7.33 3.25
N TRP A 170 -19.18 -6.52 2.20
CA TRP A 170 -18.60 -5.18 2.34
C TRP A 170 -19.42 -4.25 3.25
N GLY A 171 -20.75 -4.32 3.17
CA GLY A 171 -21.62 -3.52 4.04
C GLY A 171 -21.45 -3.86 5.53
N GLU A 172 -21.19 -5.13 5.87
CA GLU A 172 -20.87 -5.54 7.24
C GLU A 172 -19.49 -5.03 7.66
N LEU A 173 -18.50 -5.15 6.77
CA LEU A 173 -17.13 -4.69 7.00
C LEU A 173 -17.04 -3.18 7.29
N GLU A 174 -17.87 -2.37 6.63
CA GLU A 174 -17.94 -0.91 6.84
C GLU A 174 -18.46 -0.51 8.22
N LEU A 175 -19.31 -1.34 8.81
CA LEU A 175 -19.96 -1.08 10.09
C LEU A 175 -19.26 -1.75 11.28
N ALA A 176 -18.48 -2.79 11.01
CA ALA A 176 -17.76 -3.58 12.00
C ALA A 176 -16.61 -2.80 12.65
N ASP A 177 -16.31 -3.13 13.91
CA ASP A 177 -15.07 -2.71 14.55
C ASP A 177 -13.86 -3.50 14.00
N THR A 178 -12.64 -3.12 14.39
CA THR A 178 -11.39 -3.75 13.93
C THR A 178 -11.36 -5.27 14.20
N ARG A 179 -11.91 -5.73 15.33
CA ARG A 179 -11.89 -7.15 15.70
C ARG A 179 -12.83 -7.93 14.77
N ASP A 180 -14.03 -7.40 14.57
CA ASP A 180 -15.05 -8.04 13.74
C ASP A 180 -14.68 -7.99 12.25
N GLN A 181 -14.05 -6.90 11.78
CA GLN A 181 -13.46 -6.81 10.44
C GLN A 181 -12.48 -7.96 10.20
N ASN A 182 -11.55 -8.21 11.13
CA ASN A 182 -10.60 -9.32 11.03
C ASN A 182 -11.32 -10.68 10.98
N ALA A 183 -12.36 -10.87 11.79
CA ALA A 183 -13.13 -12.11 11.81
C ALA A 183 -13.89 -12.36 10.48
N ILE A 184 -14.50 -11.32 9.91
CA ILE A 184 -15.20 -11.38 8.63
C ILE A 184 -14.21 -11.68 7.50
N LEU A 185 -13.10 -10.93 7.42
CA LEU A 185 -12.07 -11.16 6.40
C LEU A 185 -11.52 -12.59 6.46
N ASN A 186 -11.27 -13.13 7.66
CA ASN A 186 -10.83 -14.51 7.81
C ASN A 186 -11.85 -15.52 7.25
N LYS A 187 -13.16 -15.31 7.50
CA LYS A 187 -14.22 -16.16 6.94
C LYS A 187 -14.24 -16.10 5.41
N CYS A 188 -14.14 -14.91 4.81
CA CYS A 188 -14.08 -14.75 3.35
C CYS A 188 -12.94 -15.57 2.74
N HIS A 189 -11.74 -15.49 3.33
CA HIS A 189 -10.58 -16.25 2.86
C HIS A 189 -10.70 -17.75 3.06
N MET A 190 -11.34 -18.21 4.13
CA MET A 190 -11.61 -19.64 4.32
C MET A 190 -12.61 -20.19 3.31
N SER A 191 -13.67 -19.42 3.00
CA SER A 191 -14.65 -19.76 1.97
C SER A 191 -13.99 -19.91 0.61
N GLN A 192 -13.15 -18.94 0.23
CA GLN A 192 -12.39 -18.98 -1.01
C GLN A 192 -11.49 -20.22 -1.11
N LYS A 193 -10.77 -20.58 -0.04
CA LYS A 193 -9.92 -21.79 -0.01
C LYS A 193 -10.74 -23.07 -0.22
N ARG A 194 -11.93 -23.18 0.40
CA ARG A 194 -12.81 -24.35 0.26
C ARG A 194 -13.39 -24.49 -1.14
N ARG A 195 -13.61 -23.38 -1.85
CA ARG A 195 -14.09 -23.40 -3.24
C ARG A 195 -13.01 -23.86 -4.23
N MET A 196 -11.74 -23.70 -3.87
CA MET A 196 -10.59 -24.07 -4.71
C MET A 196 -10.04 -25.47 -4.45
N SER A 197 -10.49 -26.14 -3.38
CA SER A 197 -10.13 -27.52 -3.04
C SER A 197 -11.11 -28.51 -3.65
#